data_AF-A0A3A9H1A9-F1
#
_entry.id   AF-A0A3A9H1A9-F1
#
_cell.length_a   1.000
_cell.length_b   1.000
_cell.length_c   1.000
_cell.angle_alpha   90.00
_cell.angle_beta   90.00
_cell.angle_gamma   90.00
#
_symmetry.space_group_name_H-M   'P 1'
#
loop_
_entity.id
_entity.type
_entity.pdbx_description
1 polymer ?
#
loop_
_entity_poly.entity_id
_entity_poly.type
_entity_poly.pdbx_seq_one_letter_code
_entity_poly.pdbx_strand_id
1 'polypeptide(L)'
;MSRYSYRKNGFDFGDFEITKREILASISIVAVMLLIGVLISSKISEHQLDANEVYNKAVKIDNTDLFQYGMDTNVGNAFVYGDLVAVDTVTYPEIGGEYIYVEKVKEKYTRHTKRVKSGKHYRTKVYWTWDRVGSEDKKCQEISFCGITFGSNKIDLPNTNYIDTIKESSHIRYKYYGIGTKYTGTIFTDLRNQTISDNTKFYIDKNINETVEYLEAGGGLIIFWIFWIVLIGGCVFGFYYLDNKWLE
;
A
#
# COMPACT_ATOMS: atom_id res chain seq x y z
N MET A 1 11.97 -44.02 60.22
CA MET A 1 12.29 -42.58 60.27
C MET A 1 12.54 -42.11 58.85
N SER A 2 11.98 -40.97 58.48
CA SER A 2 11.57 -40.56 57.13
C SER A 2 12.66 -40.53 56.05
N ARG A 3 12.36 -41.10 54.87
CA ARG A 3 13.09 -40.90 53.60
C ARG A 3 12.65 -39.55 53.01
N TYR A 4 13.56 -38.59 52.94
CA TYR A 4 13.35 -37.37 52.16
C TYR A 4 13.58 -37.67 50.67
N SER A 5 12.49 -37.86 49.91
CA SER A 5 12.54 -37.82 48.45
C SER A 5 12.53 -36.36 48.00
N TYR A 6 13.65 -35.86 47.47
CA TYR A 6 13.65 -34.61 46.73
C TYR A 6 12.89 -34.81 45.42
N ARG A 7 11.68 -34.26 45.36
CA ARG A 7 10.83 -34.27 44.17
C ARG A 7 11.33 -33.15 43.23
N LYS A 8 12.12 -33.51 42.21
CA LYS A 8 12.47 -32.62 41.10
C LYS A 8 11.21 -32.35 40.29
N ASN A 9 10.75 -31.10 40.28
CA ASN A 9 9.68 -30.65 39.38
C ASN A 9 10.33 -30.18 38.07
N GLY A 10 10.42 -31.09 37.09
CA GLY A 10 10.71 -30.80 35.68
C GLY A 10 9.53 -31.24 34.82
N PHE A 11 9.31 -30.56 33.69
CA PHE A 11 8.34 -30.98 32.68
C PHE A 11 9.07 -31.85 31.65
N ASP A 12 8.61 -33.09 31.46
CA ASP A 12 9.26 -34.09 30.61
C ASP A 12 8.65 -34.06 29.20
N PHE A 13 9.49 -33.78 28.20
CA PHE A 13 9.17 -33.81 26.77
C PHE A 13 10.11 -34.78 26.02
N GLY A 14 10.43 -35.95 26.61
CA GLY A 14 11.31 -36.97 26.00
C GLY A 14 12.78 -36.85 26.45
N ASP A 15 13.75 -37.14 25.57
CA ASP A 15 15.21 -37.17 25.85
C ASP A 15 15.86 -35.81 26.21
N PHE A 16 15.07 -34.81 26.62
CA PHE A 16 15.53 -33.46 26.97
C PHE A 16 14.86 -33.00 28.27
N GLU A 17 15.58 -33.09 29.40
CA GLU A 17 15.09 -32.64 30.70
C GLU A 17 15.41 -31.15 30.90
N ILE A 18 14.42 -30.27 30.68
CA ILE A 18 14.59 -28.83 30.92
C ILE A 18 14.55 -28.56 32.43
N THR A 19 15.67 -28.07 32.97
CA THR A 19 15.82 -27.75 34.38
C THR A 19 15.32 -26.34 34.71
N LYS A 20 14.94 -26.12 35.97
CA LYS A 20 14.49 -24.79 36.46
C LYS A 20 15.53 -23.68 36.26
N ARG A 21 16.83 -24.02 36.21
CA ARG A 21 17.93 -23.07 36.00
C ARG A 21 18.00 -22.60 34.55
N GLU A 22 17.76 -23.50 33.58
CA GLU A 22 17.74 -23.15 32.16
C GLU A 22 16.52 -22.31 31.80
N ILE A 23 15.37 -22.59 32.44
CA ILE A 23 14.19 -21.72 32.33
C ILE A 23 14.53 -20.30 32.82
N LEU A 24 15.19 -20.18 33.98
CA LEU A 24 15.59 -18.87 34.52
C LEU A 24 16.57 -18.14 33.58
N ALA A 25 17.57 -18.84 33.05
CA ALA A 25 18.53 -18.27 32.10
C ALA A 25 17.85 -17.83 30.78
N SER A 26 16.89 -18.61 30.27
CA SER A 26 16.13 -18.26 29.07
C SER A 26 15.30 -16.99 29.26
N ILE A 27 14.71 -16.79 30.45
CA ILE A 27 13.98 -15.56 30.79
C ILE A 27 14.94 -14.36 30.77
N SER A 28 16.15 -14.52 31.31
CA SER A 28 17.17 -13.47 31.26
C SER A 28 17.63 -13.16 29.84
N ILE A 29 17.83 -14.17 28.99
CA ILE A 29 18.18 -13.99 27.57
C ILE A 29 17.07 -13.22 26.84
N VAL A 30 15.81 -13.62 27.02
CA VAL A 30 14.66 -12.92 26.44
C VAL A 30 14.61 -11.47 26.91
N ALA A 31 14.79 -11.22 28.22
CA ALA A 31 14.78 -9.86 28.76
C ALA A 31 15.87 -8.97 28.15
N VAL A 32 17.10 -9.46 28.05
CA VAL A 32 18.22 -8.71 27.44
C VAL A 32 17.97 -8.46 25.95
N MET A 33 17.49 -9.48 25.22
CA MET A 33 17.17 -9.34 23.79
C MET A 33 16.01 -8.38 23.53
N LEU A 34 15.02 -8.32 24.42
CA LEU A 34 13.95 -7.33 24.35
C LEU A 34 14.48 -5.92 24.59
N LEU A 35 15.36 -5.71 25.58
CA LEU A 35 16.00 -4.41 25.82
C LEU A 35 16.79 -3.94 24.59
N ILE A 36 17.60 -4.82 24.00
CA ILE A 36 18.33 -4.52 22.75
C ILE A 36 17.35 -4.23 21.61
N GLY A 37 16.28 -5.03 21.49
CA GLY A 37 15.24 -4.87 20.49
C GLY A 37 14.57 -3.49 20.57
N VAL A 38 14.25 -3.03 21.79
CA VAL A 38 13.69 -1.69 22.01
C VAL A 38 14.66 -0.61 21.51
N LEU A 39 15.94 -0.66 21.85
CA LEU A 39 16.94 0.32 21.40
C LEU A 39 17.06 0.39 19.87
N ILE A 40 17.06 -0.76 19.20
CA ILE A 40 17.09 -0.81 17.73
C ILE A 40 15.79 -0.28 17.13
N SER A 41 14.65 -0.66 17.72
CA SER A 41 13.34 -0.19 17.27
C SER A 41 13.18 1.32 17.41
N SER A 42 13.76 1.93 18.45
CA SER A 42 13.79 3.38 18.63
C SER A 42 14.52 4.07 17.47
N LYS A 43 15.70 3.57 17.07
CA LYS A 43 16.42 4.11 15.91
C LYS A 43 15.68 3.94 14.59
N ILE A 44 15.00 2.80 14.40
CA ILE A 44 14.16 2.57 13.22
C ILE A 44 12.98 3.54 13.21
N SER A 45 12.37 3.78 14.37
CA SER A 45 11.27 4.73 14.53
C SER A 45 11.73 6.16 14.28
N GLU A 46 12.88 6.58 14.80
CA GLU A 46 13.48 7.89 14.54
C GLU A 46 13.70 8.11 13.05
N HIS A 47 14.30 7.14 12.35
CA HIS A 47 14.50 7.24 10.91
C HIS A 47 13.18 7.32 10.13
N GLN A 48 12.12 6.63 10.58
CA GLN A 48 10.79 6.76 9.98
C GLN A 48 10.16 8.12 10.25
N LEU A 49 10.30 8.65 11.47
CA LEU A 49 9.83 9.98 11.85
C LEU A 49 10.54 11.07 11.05
N ASP A 50 11.85 10.97 10.87
CA ASP A 50 12.64 11.90 10.05
C ASP A 50 12.20 11.84 8.58
N ALA A 51 11.95 10.65 8.05
CA ALA A 51 11.42 10.49 6.69
C ALA A 51 10.01 11.10 6.54
N ASN A 52 9.19 11.00 7.58
CA ASN A 52 7.82 11.52 7.63
C ASN A 52 7.75 12.99 8.10
N GLU A 53 8.87 13.62 8.43
CA GLU A 53 8.95 14.99 8.94
C GLU A 53 8.29 15.98 7.97
N VAL A 54 8.46 15.72 6.67
CA VAL A 54 7.86 16.50 5.59
C VAL A 54 6.33 16.52 5.68
N TYR A 55 5.69 15.40 6.02
CA TYR A 55 4.23 15.31 6.17
C TYR A 55 3.75 15.96 7.46
N ASN A 56 4.50 15.77 8.55
CA ASN A 56 4.16 16.34 9.86
C ASN A 56 4.25 17.87 9.89
N LYS A 57 5.17 18.46 9.12
CA LYS A 57 5.35 19.91 9.01
C LYS A 57 4.49 20.56 7.94
N ALA A 58 3.82 19.78 7.08
CA ALA A 58 3.03 20.30 5.99
C ALA A 58 1.79 21.04 6.51
N VAL A 59 1.44 22.15 5.84
CA VAL A 59 0.23 22.92 6.15
C VAL A 59 -1.00 22.07 5.79
N LYS A 60 -2.03 22.09 6.64
CA LYS A 60 -3.28 21.38 6.39
C LYS A 60 -4.36 22.38 5.97
N ILE A 61 -4.91 22.21 4.78
CA ILE A 61 -5.84 23.13 4.13
C ILE A 61 -7.11 22.37 3.74
N ASP A 62 -8.26 22.80 4.22
CA ASP A 62 -9.57 22.16 4.00
C ASP A 62 -10.59 23.10 3.34
N ASN A 63 -10.19 24.30 2.93
CA ASN A 63 -11.03 25.26 2.25
C ASN A 63 -10.29 26.00 1.11
N THR A 64 -11.07 26.52 0.16
CA THR A 64 -10.57 27.17 -1.05
C THR A 64 -9.78 28.45 -0.77
N ASP A 65 -10.25 29.28 0.16
CA ASP A 65 -9.61 30.58 0.43
C ASP A 65 -8.19 30.40 0.99
N LEU A 66 -8.02 29.44 1.91
CA LEU A 66 -6.71 29.08 2.46
C LEU A 66 -5.83 28.40 1.41
N PHE A 67 -6.42 27.68 0.44
CA PHE A 67 -5.66 27.07 -0.65
C PHE A 67 -5.05 28.13 -1.58
N GLN A 68 -5.86 29.11 -2.01
CA GLN A 68 -5.36 30.25 -2.81
C GLN A 68 -4.33 31.05 -2.00
N TYR A 69 -4.66 31.39 -0.75
CA TYR A 69 -3.75 32.13 0.12
C TYR A 69 -2.42 31.38 0.35
N GLY A 70 -2.46 30.05 0.48
CA GLY A 70 -1.27 29.21 0.60
C GLY A 70 -0.35 29.30 -0.63
N MET A 71 -0.94 29.35 -1.82
CA MET A 71 -0.21 29.57 -3.07
C MET A 71 0.36 30.99 -3.19
N ASP A 72 -0.41 32.00 -2.81
CA ASP A 72 0.00 33.41 -2.86
C ASP A 72 1.16 33.71 -1.90
N THR A 73 1.16 33.05 -0.74
CA THR A 73 2.17 33.22 0.31
C THR A 73 3.32 32.21 0.25
N ASN A 74 3.33 31.32 -0.75
CA ASN A 74 4.40 30.34 -0.98
C ASN A 74 4.69 29.44 0.24
N VAL A 75 3.65 28.90 0.89
CA VAL A 75 3.77 28.16 2.16
C VAL A 75 4.58 26.86 2.08
N GLY A 76 4.93 26.39 0.88
CA GLY A 76 5.66 25.14 0.67
C GLY A 76 4.72 23.93 0.67
N ASN A 77 5.15 22.84 1.32
CA ASN A 77 4.39 21.59 1.35
C ASN A 77 3.06 21.74 2.10
N ALA A 78 1.98 21.32 1.47
CA ALA A 78 0.64 21.34 2.04
C ALA A 78 -0.16 20.10 1.67
N PHE A 79 -1.01 19.68 2.61
CA PHE A 79 -2.15 18.81 2.36
C PHE A 79 -3.36 19.68 2.06
N VAL A 80 -4.02 19.44 0.93
CA VAL A 80 -5.22 20.16 0.52
C VAL A 80 -6.34 19.17 0.29
N TYR A 81 -7.44 19.31 1.03
CA TYR A 81 -8.64 18.50 0.85
C TYR A 81 -9.71 19.26 0.09
N GLY A 82 -10.36 18.59 -0.86
CA GLY A 82 -11.56 19.08 -1.51
C GLY A 82 -11.88 18.37 -2.82
N ASP A 83 -12.59 19.09 -3.68
CA ASP A 83 -13.21 18.52 -4.88
C ASP A 83 -12.35 18.72 -6.13
N LEU A 84 -12.10 17.63 -6.84
CA LEU A 84 -11.59 17.57 -8.20
C LEU A 84 -12.79 17.50 -9.16
N VAL A 85 -12.92 18.46 -10.06
CA VAL A 85 -14.06 18.60 -10.99
C VAL A 85 -13.57 18.80 -12.42
N ALA A 86 -14.27 18.23 -13.39
CA ALA A 86 -14.06 18.47 -14.81
C ALA A 86 -14.44 19.91 -15.17
N VAL A 87 -13.53 20.66 -15.81
CA VAL A 87 -13.87 21.96 -16.41
C VAL A 87 -14.44 21.75 -17.81
N ASP A 88 -13.71 20.97 -18.62
CA ASP A 88 -14.17 20.43 -19.88
C ASP A 88 -14.39 18.92 -19.77
N THR A 89 -15.31 18.39 -20.58
CA THR A 89 -15.68 16.97 -20.58
C THR A 89 -15.40 16.34 -21.93
N VAL A 90 -15.04 15.06 -21.91
CA VAL A 90 -14.78 14.24 -23.09
C VAL A 90 -15.72 13.05 -23.11
N THR A 91 -16.08 12.61 -24.31
CA THR A 91 -16.86 11.38 -24.50
C THR A 91 -16.68 10.78 -25.90
N TYR A 92 -17.12 9.53 -26.06
CA TYR A 92 -17.35 8.90 -27.35
C TYR A 92 -18.87 8.88 -27.62
N PRO A 93 -19.33 9.24 -28.84
CA PRO A 93 -20.77 9.30 -29.16
C PRO A 93 -21.53 8.01 -28.85
N GLU A 94 -20.87 6.86 -28.97
CA GLU A 94 -21.46 5.55 -28.73
C GLU A 94 -21.77 5.22 -27.26
N ILE A 95 -21.13 5.89 -26.30
CA ILE A 95 -21.41 5.70 -24.86
C ILE A 95 -22.11 6.90 -24.21
N GLY A 96 -22.08 8.08 -24.85
CA GLY A 96 -22.63 9.31 -24.27
C GLY A 96 -21.97 9.67 -22.93
N GLY A 97 -22.66 10.44 -22.11
CA GLY A 97 -22.14 10.85 -20.79
C GLY A 97 -21.00 11.86 -20.86
N GLU A 98 -20.49 12.22 -19.68
CA GLU A 98 -19.46 13.23 -19.49
C GLU A 98 -18.35 12.66 -18.60
N TYR A 99 -17.10 12.82 -19.04
CA TYR A 99 -15.94 12.24 -18.35
C TYR A 99 -14.76 13.21 -18.37
N ILE A 100 -13.91 13.16 -17.35
CA ILE A 100 -12.58 13.81 -17.34
C ILE A 100 -11.65 13.06 -18.32
N TYR A 101 -11.78 11.74 -18.38
CA TYR A 101 -10.99 10.86 -19.22
C TYR A 101 -11.82 9.66 -19.64
N VAL A 102 -11.67 9.23 -20.88
CA VAL A 102 -12.29 8.01 -21.40
C VAL A 102 -11.31 7.23 -22.29
N GLU A 103 -11.23 5.93 -22.06
CA GLU A 103 -10.46 4.97 -22.85
C GLU A 103 -11.40 3.99 -23.55
N LYS A 104 -11.20 3.83 -24.85
CA LYS A 104 -11.84 2.83 -25.71
C LYS A 104 -10.83 1.73 -26.03
N VAL A 105 -11.04 0.55 -25.46
CA VAL A 105 -10.16 -0.61 -25.64
C VAL A 105 -10.78 -1.58 -26.64
N LYS A 106 -10.09 -1.83 -27.74
CA LYS A 106 -10.48 -2.84 -28.74
C LYS A 106 -10.02 -4.22 -28.29
N GLU A 107 -10.96 -5.15 -28.18
CA GLU A 107 -10.68 -6.56 -27.89
C GLU A 107 -11.11 -7.46 -29.06
N LYS A 108 -10.27 -8.46 -29.36
CA LYS A 108 -10.54 -9.48 -30.37
C LYS A 108 -10.71 -10.84 -29.72
N TYR A 109 -11.70 -11.61 -30.16
CA TYR A 109 -11.88 -12.99 -29.72
C TYR A 109 -10.92 -13.90 -30.47
N THR A 110 -9.97 -14.48 -29.75
CA THR A 110 -8.85 -15.24 -30.32
C THR A 110 -8.80 -16.64 -29.72
N ARG A 111 -8.34 -17.58 -30.54
CA ARG A 111 -8.18 -18.98 -30.15
C ARG A 111 -6.81 -19.20 -29.58
N HIS A 112 -6.75 -19.71 -28.37
CA HIS A 112 -5.53 -20.11 -27.69
C HIS A 112 -5.45 -21.63 -27.52
N THR A 113 -4.24 -22.12 -27.36
CA THR A 113 -4.00 -23.52 -27.06
C THR A 113 -3.03 -23.64 -25.89
N LYS A 114 -3.33 -24.51 -24.93
CA LYS A 114 -2.44 -24.82 -23.81
C LYS A 114 -2.24 -26.32 -23.70
N ARG A 115 -0.99 -26.76 -23.58
CA ARG A 115 -0.66 -28.15 -23.24
C ARG A 115 -0.90 -28.37 -21.75
N VAL A 116 -1.71 -29.35 -21.41
CA VAL A 116 -1.99 -29.73 -20.02
C VAL A 116 -1.65 -31.20 -19.82
N LYS A 117 -1.02 -31.51 -18.68
CA LYS A 117 -0.70 -32.88 -18.29
C LYS A 117 -1.97 -33.59 -17.81
N SER A 118 -2.20 -34.79 -18.30
CA SER A 118 -3.31 -35.66 -17.92
C SER A 118 -2.71 -37.04 -17.62
N GLY A 119 -2.41 -37.30 -16.35
CA GLY A 119 -1.64 -38.48 -15.93
C GLY A 119 -0.21 -38.46 -16.46
N LYS A 120 0.19 -39.50 -17.20
CA LYS A 120 1.52 -39.62 -17.85
C LYS A 120 1.59 -38.97 -19.24
N HIS A 121 0.48 -38.47 -19.78
CA HIS A 121 0.39 -37.92 -21.13
C HIS A 121 0.10 -36.42 -21.13
N TYR A 122 0.36 -35.75 -22.25
CA TYR A 122 0.00 -34.35 -22.48
C TYR A 122 -1.13 -34.26 -23.49
N ARG A 123 -2.13 -33.40 -23.21
CA ARG A 123 -3.21 -33.07 -24.15
C ARG A 123 -3.20 -31.58 -24.47
N THR A 124 -3.56 -31.22 -25.70
CA THR A 124 -3.74 -29.82 -26.10
C THR A 124 -5.18 -29.41 -25.81
N LYS A 125 -5.38 -28.43 -24.93
CA LYS A 125 -6.67 -27.81 -24.67
C LYS A 125 -6.78 -26.52 -25.48
N VAL A 126 -7.81 -26.43 -26.32
CA VAL A 126 -8.18 -25.21 -27.02
C VAL A 126 -9.11 -24.40 -26.11
N TYR A 127 -8.88 -23.10 -26.00
CA TYR A 127 -9.76 -22.17 -25.30
C TYR A 127 -9.77 -20.83 -26.05
N TRP A 128 -10.71 -19.96 -25.70
CA TRP A 128 -10.86 -18.68 -26.36
C TRP A 128 -10.94 -17.56 -25.34
N THR A 129 -10.27 -16.45 -25.63
CA THR A 129 -10.29 -15.26 -24.79
C THR A 129 -10.50 -14.02 -25.64
N TRP A 130 -10.96 -12.96 -24.98
CA TRP A 130 -10.98 -11.62 -25.56
C TRP A 130 -9.65 -10.97 -25.23
N ASP A 131 -8.82 -10.77 -26.25
CA ASP A 131 -7.49 -10.19 -26.10
C ASP A 131 -7.51 -8.72 -26.53
N ARG A 132 -6.88 -7.85 -25.74
CA ARG A 132 -6.67 -6.44 -26.10
C ARG A 132 -5.77 -6.37 -27.33
N VAL A 133 -6.27 -5.72 -28.39
CA VAL A 133 -5.53 -5.52 -29.66
C VAL A 133 -5.24 -4.05 -29.96
N GLY A 134 -5.84 -3.12 -29.24
CA GLY A 134 -5.58 -1.69 -29.37
C GLY A 134 -6.37 -0.88 -28.34
N SER A 135 -6.02 0.40 -28.21
CA SER A 135 -6.74 1.35 -27.39
C SER A 135 -6.60 2.76 -27.94
N GLU A 136 -7.63 3.56 -27.73
CA GLU A 136 -7.67 4.98 -28.00
C GLU A 136 -8.21 5.66 -26.74
N ASP A 137 -7.76 6.88 -26.46
CA ASP A 137 -8.22 7.63 -25.30
C ASP A 137 -8.49 9.10 -25.63
N LYS A 138 -9.31 9.72 -24.78
CA LYS A 138 -9.57 11.16 -24.76
C LYS A 138 -9.44 11.65 -23.33
N LYS A 139 -8.85 12.83 -23.16
CA LYS A 139 -8.63 13.48 -21.87
C LYS A 139 -9.03 14.96 -21.96
N CYS A 140 -9.64 15.48 -20.91
CA CYS A 140 -9.88 16.90 -20.75
C CYS A 140 -8.55 17.69 -20.72
N GLN A 141 -8.59 18.97 -21.10
CA GLN A 141 -7.43 19.83 -21.03
C GLN A 141 -7.29 20.48 -19.64
N GLU A 142 -8.41 20.77 -19.00
CA GLU A 142 -8.49 21.50 -17.75
C GLU A 142 -9.32 20.77 -16.70
N ILE A 143 -8.93 20.96 -15.44
CA ILE A 143 -9.61 20.44 -14.26
C ILE A 143 -9.68 21.56 -13.23
N SER A 144 -10.69 21.52 -12.37
CA SER A 144 -10.79 22.41 -11.22
C SER A 144 -10.52 21.61 -9.96
N PHE A 145 -9.62 22.09 -9.11
CA PHE A 145 -9.41 21.54 -7.78
C PHE A 145 -9.64 22.62 -6.74
N CYS A 146 -10.57 22.35 -5.81
CA CYS A 146 -11.03 23.31 -4.81
C CYS A 146 -11.42 24.68 -5.40
N GLY A 147 -12.02 24.71 -6.60
CA GLY A 147 -12.46 25.94 -7.26
C GLY A 147 -11.39 26.67 -8.07
N ILE A 148 -10.16 26.16 -8.12
CA ILE A 148 -9.05 26.74 -8.89
C ILE A 148 -8.78 25.86 -10.11
N THR A 149 -8.69 26.47 -11.29
CA THR A 149 -8.48 25.74 -12.55
C THR A 149 -7.00 25.47 -12.79
N PHE A 150 -6.70 24.23 -13.18
CA PHE A 150 -5.38 23.74 -13.52
C PHE A 150 -5.42 22.95 -14.83
N GLY A 151 -4.26 22.82 -15.49
CA GLY A 151 -4.11 21.85 -16.57
C GLY A 151 -4.29 20.42 -16.03
N SER A 152 -4.89 19.54 -16.83
CA SER A 152 -5.20 18.16 -16.43
C SER A 152 -3.97 17.27 -16.17
N ASN A 153 -2.77 17.79 -16.43
CA ASN A 153 -1.48 17.16 -16.10
C ASN A 153 -0.95 17.54 -14.70
N LYS A 154 -1.56 18.51 -14.03
CA LYS A 154 -1.14 18.93 -12.68
C LYS A 154 -1.45 17.88 -11.62
N ILE A 155 -2.59 17.21 -11.76
CA ILE A 155 -3.06 16.19 -10.81
C ILE A 155 -3.15 14.84 -11.53
N ASP A 156 -2.58 13.81 -10.94
CA ASP A 156 -2.73 12.43 -11.38
C ASP A 156 -4.20 12.03 -11.22
N LEU A 157 -4.83 11.72 -12.33
CA LEU A 157 -6.25 11.38 -12.34
C LEU A 157 -6.52 10.03 -11.66
N PRO A 158 -7.71 9.86 -11.09
CA PRO A 158 -8.20 8.58 -10.58
C PRO A 158 -8.04 7.39 -11.54
N ASN A 159 -8.12 6.18 -10.98
CA ASN A 159 -8.25 4.98 -11.80
C ASN A 159 -9.57 5.01 -12.58
N THR A 160 -9.53 4.54 -13.83
CA THR A 160 -10.73 4.44 -14.66
C THR A 160 -11.67 3.34 -14.17
N ASN A 161 -12.96 3.62 -14.22
CA ASN A 161 -14.02 2.64 -13.97
C ASN A 161 -14.59 2.10 -15.28
N TYR A 162 -15.07 0.86 -15.26
CA TYR A 162 -15.78 0.28 -16.39
C TYR A 162 -17.09 1.05 -16.65
N ILE A 163 -17.32 1.44 -17.90
CA ILE A 163 -18.53 2.11 -18.35
C ILE A 163 -19.42 1.09 -19.06
N ASP A 164 -18.97 0.58 -20.20
CA ASP A 164 -19.76 -0.32 -21.03
C ASP A 164 -18.91 -1.19 -21.98
N THR A 165 -19.53 -2.18 -22.62
CA THR A 165 -18.95 -3.03 -23.66
C THR A 165 -19.88 -3.07 -24.86
N ILE A 166 -19.45 -2.49 -25.98
CA ILE A 166 -20.20 -2.49 -27.23
C ILE A 166 -19.58 -3.52 -28.19
N LYS A 167 -20.39 -4.45 -28.70
CA LYS A 167 -19.95 -5.43 -29.69
C LYS A 167 -20.10 -4.87 -31.10
N GLU A 168 -19.01 -4.89 -31.85
CA GLU A 168 -19.03 -4.62 -33.28
C GLU A 168 -19.39 -5.90 -34.05
N SER A 169 -18.92 -7.06 -33.58
CA SER A 169 -19.23 -8.37 -34.16
C SER A 169 -19.08 -9.50 -33.14
N SER A 170 -19.24 -10.75 -33.59
CA SER A 170 -18.96 -11.95 -32.78
C SER A 170 -17.49 -12.08 -32.36
N HIS A 171 -16.57 -11.42 -33.07
CA HIS A 171 -15.12 -11.53 -32.83
C HIS A 171 -14.48 -10.20 -32.42
N ILE A 172 -15.20 -9.09 -32.44
CA ILE A 172 -14.69 -7.75 -32.09
C ILE A 172 -15.66 -7.07 -31.13
N ARG A 173 -15.12 -6.57 -30.02
CA ARG A 173 -15.85 -5.73 -29.07
C ARG A 173 -14.96 -4.59 -28.59
N TYR A 174 -15.59 -3.52 -28.13
CA TYR A 174 -14.93 -2.40 -27.48
C TYR A 174 -15.39 -2.32 -26.05
N LYS A 175 -14.44 -2.22 -25.12
CA LYS A 175 -14.71 -1.88 -23.74
C LYS A 175 -14.39 -0.42 -23.50
N TYR A 176 -15.24 0.25 -22.76
CA TYR A 176 -15.09 1.64 -22.41
C TYR A 176 -14.81 1.74 -20.92
N TYR A 177 -13.79 2.52 -20.59
CA TYR A 177 -13.41 2.85 -19.24
C TYR A 177 -13.32 4.36 -19.10
N GLY A 178 -13.65 4.93 -17.95
CA GLY A 178 -13.50 6.36 -17.79
C GLY A 178 -13.53 6.85 -16.36
N ILE A 179 -13.26 8.13 -16.23
CA ILE A 179 -13.18 8.89 -14.98
C ILE A 179 -14.34 9.86 -15.00
N GLY A 180 -15.19 9.79 -13.96
CA GLY A 180 -16.35 10.67 -13.84
C GLY A 180 -15.97 12.16 -13.75
N THR A 181 -16.95 13.02 -13.62
CA THR A 181 -16.74 14.48 -13.64
C THR A 181 -16.38 15.08 -12.29
N LYS A 182 -16.55 14.35 -11.18
CA LYS A 182 -16.29 14.86 -9.83
C LYS A 182 -15.77 13.78 -8.90
N TYR A 183 -14.72 14.10 -8.14
CA TYR A 183 -14.16 13.28 -7.07
C TYR A 183 -13.79 14.16 -5.89
N THR A 184 -13.85 13.61 -4.68
CA THR A 184 -13.43 14.30 -3.45
C THR A 184 -12.25 13.56 -2.85
N GLY A 185 -11.28 14.29 -2.32
CA GLY A 185 -10.07 13.69 -1.77
C GLY A 185 -9.02 14.71 -1.35
N THR A 186 -7.83 14.21 -1.03
CA THR A 186 -6.70 15.04 -0.62
C THR A 186 -5.57 14.98 -1.64
N ILE A 187 -4.87 16.08 -1.83
CA ILE A 187 -3.55 16.12 -2.48
C ILE A 187 -2.47 16.48 -1.47
N PHE A 188 -1.25 16.02 -1.72
CA PHE A 188 -0.04 16.49 -1.04
C PHE A 188 0.88 17.12 -2.09
N THR A 189 1.10 18.42 -2.00
CA THR A 189 1.83 19.20 -3.03
C THR A 189 2.62 20.33 -2.39
N ASP A 190 3.62 20.82 -3.11
CA ASP A 190 4.23 22.12 -2.86
C ASP A 190 3.37 23.24 -3.48
N LEU A 191 3.12 24.32 -2.72
CA LEU A 191 2.33 25.49 -3.10
C LEU A 191 3.18 26.72 -3.47
N ARG A 192 4.49 26.57 -3.70
CA ARG A 192 5.32 27.69 -4.15
C ARG A 192 5.08 28.00 -5.63
N ASN A 193 5.39 29.24 -6.01
CA ASN A 193 5.24 29.77 -7.36
C ASN A 193 3.78 29.90 -7.82
N GLN A 194 2.86 30.17 -6.90
CA GLN A 194 1.44 30.40 -7.18
C GLN A 194 0.75 29.24 -7.93
N THR A 195 1.23 28.01 -7.73
CA THR A 195 0.71 26.82 -8.40
C THR A 195 0.94 25.58 -7.55
N ILE A 196 0.46 24.43 -8.04
CA ILE A 196 0.75 23.12 -7.48
C ILE A 196 1.82 22.41 -8.32
N SER A 197 2.46 21.42 -7.71
CA SER A 197 3.44 20.55 -8.35
C SER A 197 2.82 19.74 -9.49
N ASP A 198 3.60 19.46 -10.54
CA ASP A 198 3.15 18.62 -11.65
C ASP A 198 3.03 17.16 -11.22
N ASN A 199 2.07 16.42 -11.80
CA ASN A 199 1.79 15.01 -11.48
C ASN A 199 1.58 14.77 -9.97
N THR A 200 0.85 15.69 -9.33
CA THR A 200 0.48 15.56 -7.92
C THR A 200 -0.50 14.41 -7.75
N LYS A 201 -0.19 13.46 -6.84
CA LYS A 201 -1.08 12.34 -6.55
C LYS A 201 -2.37 12.79 -5.87
N PHE A 202 -3.48 12.26 -6.37
CA PHE A 202 -4.81 12.46 -5.78
C PHE A 202 -5.24 11.26 -4.94
N TYR A 203 -5.46 11.48 -3.65
CA TYR A 203 -5.92 10.47 -2.70
C TYR A 203 -7.45 10.53 -2.58
N ILE A 204 -8.12 9.78 -3.45
CA ILE A 204 -9.59 9.71 -3.55
C ILE A 204 -10.19 9.18 -2.25
N ASP A 205 -11.30 9.78 -1.83
CA ASP A 205 -12.09 9.39 -0.65
C ASP A 205 -11.26 9.31 0.65
N LYS A 206 -10.14 10.05 0.70
CA LYS A 206 -9.33 10.23 1.90
C LYS A 206 -9.36 11.68 2.32
N ASN A 207 -9.60 11.89 3.61
CA ASN A 207 -9.37 13.18 4.24
C ASN A 207 -7.87 13.39 4.54
N ILE A 208 -7.51 14.57 5.05
CA ILE A 208 -6.12 14.92 5.35
C ILE A 208 -5.48 13.94 6.32
N ASN A 209 -6.16 13.57 7.40
CA ASN A 209 -5.59 12.70 8.42
C ASN A 209 -5.41 11.27 7.90
N GLU A 210 -6.39 10.72 7.17
CA GLU A 210 -6.27 9.41 6.53
C GLU A 210 -5.16 9.37 5.48
N THR A 211 -4.92 10.50 4.81
CA THR A 211 -3.84 10.62 3.82
C THR A 211 -2.48 10.70 4.51
N VAL A 212 -2.37 11.44 5.61
CA VAL A 212 -1.16 11.46 6.45
C VAL A 212 -0.86 10.06 6.96
N GLU A 213 -1.83 9.38 7.59
CA GLU A 213 -1.66 8.01 8.08
C GLU A 213 -1.24 7.04 6.97
N TYR A 214 -1.84 7.16 5.78
CA TYR A 214 -1.48 6.34 4.62
C TYR A 214 -0.04 6.57 4.15
N LEU A 215 0.41 7.84 4.12
CA LEU A 215 1.76 8.21 3.72
C LEU A 215 2.81 7.86 4.78
N GLU A 216 2.43 7.93 6.05
CA GLU A 216 3.31 7.63 7.18
C GLU A 216 3.40 6.13 7.49
N ALA A 217 2.50 5.30 6.95
CA ALA A 217 2.42 3.87 7.21
C ALA A 217 3.72 3.12 6.83
N GLY A 218 4.68 3.09 7.76
CA GLY A 218 5.94 2.40 7.65
C GLY A 218 5.86 0.97 8.16
N GLY A 219 5.88 -0.01 7.25
CA GLY A 219 5.90 -1.44 7.61
C GLY A 219 7.20 -1.92 8.25
N GLY A 220 8.27 -1.10 8.24
CA GLY A 220 9.60 -1.49 8.67
C GLY A 220 9.69 -1.87 10.15
N LEU A 221 8.94 -1.19 11.03
CA LEU A 221 8.95 -1.48 12.47
C LEU A 221 8.23 -2.81 12.77
N ILE A 222 7.15 -3.09 12.06
CA ILE A 222 6.41 -4.37 12.17
C ILE A 222 7.28 -5.53 11.69
N ILE A 223 7.91 -5.39 10.52
CA ILE A 223 8.80 -6.41 9.96
C ILE A 223 9.97 -6.69 10.90
N PHE A 224 10.55 -5.64 11.50
CA PHE A 224 11.61 -5.78 12.50
C PHE A 224 11.17 -6.66 13.67
N TRP A 225 10.02 -6.37 14.30
CA TRP A 225 9.56 -7.15 15.45
C TRP A 225 9.23 -8.61 15.09
N ILE A 226 8.68 -8.88 13.90
CA ILE A 226 8.46 -10.25 13.42
C ILE A 226 9.78 -11.00 13.33
N PHE A 227 10.79 -10.42 12.68
CA PHE A 227 12.12 -11.02 12.57
C PHE A 227 12.78 -11.19 13.95
N TRP A 228 12.65 -10.18 14.82
CA TRP A 228 13.28 -10.16 16.14
C TRP A 228 12.72 -11.24 17.07
N ILE A 229 11.41 -11.48 17.03
CA ILE A 229 10.75 -12.55 17.80
C ILE A 229 11.25 -13.92 17.34
N VAL A 230 11.38 -14.13 16.02
CA VAL A 230 11.93 -15.37 15.46
C VAL A 230 13.39 -15.57 15.91
N LEU A 231 14.18 -14.50 15.90
CA LEU A 231 15.57 -14.53 16.36
C LEU A 231 15.66 -14.89 17.85
N ILE A 232 14.83 -14.30 18.70
CA ILE A 232 14.75 -14.63 20.13
C ILE A 232 14.41 -16.12 20.32
N GLY A 233 13.41 -16.62 19.59
CA GLY A 233 13.04 -18.04 19.62
C GLY A 233 14.20 -18.95 19.22
N GLY A 234 14.93 -18.58 18.17
CA GLY A 234 16.14 -19.29 17.73
C GLY A 234 17.26 -19.28 18.77
N CYS A 235 17.51 -18.14 19.43
CA CYS A 235 18.50 -18.03 20.51
C CYS A 235 18.13 -18.88 21.72
N VAL A 236 16.86 -18.87 22.14
CA VAL A 236 16.36 -19.67 23.26
C VAL A 236 16.43 -21.17 22.93
N PHE A 237 16.02 -21.56 21.72
CA PHE A 237 16.13 -22.96 21.27
C PHE A 237 17.58 -23.43 21.19
N GLY A 238 18.47 -22.60 20.62
CA GLY A 238 19.90 -22.88 20.58
C GLY A 238 20.53 -22.98 21.97
N PHE A 239 20.09 -22.14 22.91
CA PHE A 239 20.51 -22.21 24.31
C PHE A 239 20.10 -23.52 24.99
N TYR A 240 18.89 -24.03 24.70
CA TYR A 240 18.47 -25.34 25.21
C TYR A 240 19.24 -26.48 24.52
N TYR A 241 19.42 -26.46 23.20
CA TYR A 241 20.04 -27.55 22.45
C TYR A 241 21.56 -27.72 22.71
N LEU A 242 22.26 -26.65 23.06
CA LEU A 242 23.65 -26.72 23.52
C LEU A 242 23.66 -27.23 24.96
N ASP A 243 23.73 -28.55 25.12
CA ASP A 243 23.80 -29.30 26.38
C ASP A 243 24.76 -28.61 27.39
N ASN A 244 24.19 -27.83 28.30
CA ASN A 244 24.90 -26.77 29.02
C ASN A 244 25.55 -27.30 30.30
N LYS A 245 26.65 -28.04 30.13
CA LYS A 245 27.55 -28.47 31.24
C LYS A 245 28.19 -27.33 32.05
N TRP A 246 27.92 -26.07 31.71
CA TRP A 246 28.48 -24.88 32.39
C TRP A 246 27.69 -24.43 33.64
N LEU A 247 26.50 -24.98 33.89
CA LEU A 247 25.66 -24.68 35.07
C LEU A 247 25.70 -25.79 36.15
N GLU A 248 26.56 -26.81 35.99
CA GLU A 248 26.93 -27.79 37.02
C GLU A 248 27.96 -27.20 37.99
#